data_AF-R2SML5-F1
#
_entry.id   AF-R2SML5-F1
#
_cell.length_a   1.000
_cell.length_b   1.000
_cell.length_c   1.000
_cell.angle_alpha   90.00
_cell.angle_beta   90.00
_cell.angle_gamma   90.00
#
_symmetry.space_group_name_H-M   'P 1'
#
loop_
_entity.id
_entity.type
_entity.pdbx_description
1 polymer ?
#
loop_
_entity_poly.entity_id
_entity_poly.type
_entity_poly.pdbx_seq_one_letter_code
_entity_poly.pdbx_strand_id
1 'polypeptide(L)'
;MKQFLVIDKKPNLAYVDMMERFLMNVVAFSVALVTKDYSTFSPEVLEMMESNPEWLKETVAWGQQMLAQSVVDGENYLTNEEMAEDLSGLIVLYNTATQRELTDHEDALFTNLHDRFLTLLLVDDELIKHFLEDEQ
;
A
#
# COMPACT_ATOMS: atom_id res chain seq x y z
N MET A 1 -5.43 -19.40 16.71
CA MET A 1 -6.64 -18.62 17.08
C MET A 1 -6.74 -17.53 16.03
N LYS A 2 -7.79 -17.49 15.20
CA LYS A 2 -7.90 -16.46 14.15
C LYS A 2 -8.12 -15.12 14.85
N GLN A 3 -7.12 -14.24 14.83
CA GLN A 3 -7.31 -12.86 15.28
C GLN A 3 -8.28 -12.21 14.31
N PHE A 4 -9.47 -11.88 14.81
CA PHE A 4 -10.33 -10.94 14.13
C PHE A 4 -9.76 -9.56 14.40
N LEU A 5 -9.49 -8.79 13.34
CA LEU A 5 -9.18 -7.37 13.47
C LEU A 5 -10.35 -6.71 14.21
N VAL A 6 -10.10 -6.23 15.43
CA VAL A 6 -11.07 -5.43 16.18
C VAL A 6 -10.75 -3.98 15.85
N ILE A 7 -11.44 -3.46 14.83
CA ILE A 7 -11.32 -2.06 14.45
C ILE A 7 -12.30 -1.28 15.33
N ASP A 8 -11.79 -0.73 16.43
CA ASP A 8 -12.60 0.05 17.38
C ASP A 8 -12.90 1.49 16.88
N LYS A 9 -12.23 1.92 15.80
CA LYS A 9 -12.39 3.23 15.17
C LYS A 9 -13.25 3.15 13.91
N LYS A 10 -14.04 4.20 13.63
CA LYS A 10 -14.84 4.26 12.41
C LYS A 10 -13.93 4.63 11.21
N PRO A 11 -14.02 3.91 10.07
CA PRO A 11 -13.29 4.28 8.88
C PRO A 11 -13.71 5.66 8.35
N ASN A 12 -12.74 6.48 7.97
CA ASN A 12 -12.97 7.78 7.36
C ASN A 12 -13.27 7.64 5.86
N LEU A 13 -14.49 7.20 5.53
CA LEU A 13 -14.91 6.86 4.16
C LEU A 13 -14.80 8.00 3.13
N ALA A 14 -14.66 9.26 3.58
CA ALA A 14 -14.44 10.39 2.69
C ALA A 14 -13.08 10.33 1.96
N TYR A 15 -12.12 9.55 2.47
CA TYR A 15 -10.74 9.49 1.97
C TYR A 15 -10.39 8.15 1.30
N VAL A 16 -11.39 7.32 0.94
CA VAL A 16 -11.18 6.01 0.30
C VAL A 16 -10.32 6.14 -0.95
N ASP A 17 -10.70 7.01 -1.89
CA ASP A 17 -9.99 7.18 -3.15
C ASP A 17 -8.52 7.60 -2.95
N MET A 18 -8.25 8.44 -1.95
CA MET A 18 -6.90 8.91 -1.64
C MET A 18 -6.04 7.78 -1.05
N MET A 19 -6.60 7.04 -0.09
CA MET A 19 -5.90 5.93 0.57
C MET A 19 -5.69 4.74 -0.37
N GLU A 20 -6.65 4.46 -1.24
CA GLU A 20 -6.53 3.43 -2.27
C GLU A 20 -5.42 3.79 -3.26
N ARG A 21 -5.38 5.04 -3.76
CA ARG A 21 -4.29 5.51 -4.64
C ARG A 21 -2.94 5.43 -3.95
N PHE A 22 -2.84 5.84 -2.70
CA PHE A 22 -1.61 5.72 -1.93
C PHE A 22 -1.16 4.26 -1.83
N LEU A 23 -2.01 3.36 -1.36
CA LEU A 23 -1.71 1.94 -1.23
C LEU A 23 -1.28 1.31 -2.56
N MET A 24 -2.05 1.55 -3.62
CA MET A 24 -1.78 0.98 -4.94
C MET A 24 -0.52 1.56 -5.60
N ASN A 25 -0.21 2.84 -5.36
CA ASN A 25 1.06 3.42 -5.79
C ASN A 25 2.25 2.77 -5.06
N VAL A 26 2.18 2.59 -3.74
CA VAL A 26 3.24 1.91 -2.99
C VAL A 26 3.47 0.49 -3.52
N VAL A 27 2.40 -0.26 -3.79
CA VAL A 27 2.47 -1.61 -4.34
C VAL A 27 3.06 -1.62 -5.76
N ALA A 28 2.54 -0.79 -6.66
CA ALA A 28 3.00 -0.72 -8.05
C ALA A 28 4.47 -0.28 -8.14
N PHE A 29 4.86 0.73 -7.36
CA PHE A 29 6.24 1.22 -7.30
C PHE A 29 7.19 0.18 -6.72
N SER A 30 6.75 -0.58 -5.71
CA SER A 30 7.54 -1.68 -5.14
C SER A 30 7.83 -2.76 -6.18
N VAL A 31 6.84 -3.12 -7.00
CA VAL A 31 7.03 -4.08 -8.11
C VAL A 31 8.00 -3.52 -9.15
N ALA A 32 7.76 -2.30 -9.64
CA ALA A 32 8.59 -1.65 -10.64
C ALA A 32 10.04 -1.45 -10.19
N LEU A 33 10.28 -1.23 -8.89
CA LEU A 33 11.63 -1.11 -8.34
C LEU A 33 12.44 -2.40 -8.54
N VAL A 34 11.78 -3.56 -8.50
CA VAL A 34 12.40 -4.88 -8.68
C VAL A 34 12.44 -5.29 -10.15
N THR A 35 11.33 -5.18 -10.86
CA THR A 35 11.19 -5.66 -12.25
C THR A 35 11.82 -4.71 -13.26
N LYS A 36 11.99 -3.43 -12.90
CA LYS A 36 12.36 -2.33 -13.81
C LYS A 36 11.36 -2.12 -14.95
N ASP A 37 10.14 -2.60 -14.77
CA ASP A 37 9.03 -2.35 -15.69
C ASP A 37 8.25 -1.10 -15.24
N TYR A 38 8.32 -0.06 -16.07
CA TYR A 38 7.65 1.22 -15.84
C TYR A 38 6.50 1.48 -16.84
N SER A 39 6.08 0.44 -17.57
CA SER A 39 5.12 0.56 -18.68
C SER A 39 3.74 1.10 -18.27
N THR A 40 3.40 0.97 -16.98
CA THR A 40 2.12 1.42 -16.42
C THR A 40 2.22 2.77 -15.68
N PHE A 41 3.40 3.38 -15.63
CA PHE A 41 3.61 4.65 -14.92
C PHE A 41 3.05 5.82 -15.72
N SER A 42 2.49 6.80 -15.02
CA SER A 42 2.03 8.03 -15.65
C SER A 42 3.22 8.87 -16.14
N PRO A 43 3.03 9.74 -17.15
CA PRO A 43 4.09 10.63 -17.62
C PRO A 43 4.73 11.45 -16.50
N GLU A 44 3.93 11.93 -15.54
CA GLU A 44 4.42 12.73 -14.41
C GLU A 44 5.37 11.92 -13.52
N VAL A 45 5.07 10.64 -13.26
CA VAL A 45 5.97 9.76 -12.48
C VAL A 45 7.27 9.52 -13.23
N LEU A 46 7.21 9.33 -14.55
CA LEU A 46 8.41 9.15 -15.38
C LEU A 46 9.29 10.40 -15.37
N GLU A 47 8.70 11.61 -15.47
CA GLU A 47 9.43 12.88 -15.37
C GLU A 47 10.12 13.03 -14.00
N MET A 48 9.44 12.66 -12.91
CA MET A 48 10.03 12.67 -11.56
C MET A 48 11.23 11.74 -11.46
N MET A 49 11.13 10.52 -12.00
CA MET A 49 12.23 9.55 -12.03
C MET A 49 13.40 9.98 -12.91
N GLU A 50 13.14 10.66 -14.03
CA GLU A 50 14.18 11.23 -14.88
C GLU A 50 14.93 12.36 -14.16
N SER A 51 14.21 13.18 -13.38
CA SER A 51 14.79 14.30 -12.64
C SER A 51 15.58 13.88 -11.38
N ASN A 52 15.17 12.79 -10.72
CA ASN A 52 15.85 12.22 -9.56
C ASN A 52 15.96 10.68 -9.68
N PRO A 53 17.15 10.14 -9.99
CA PRO A 53 17.35 8.70 -10.14
C PRO A 53 17.06 7.85 -8.89
N GLU A 54 17.12 8.42 -7.68
CA GLU A 54 16.79 7.71 -6.44
C GLU A 54 15.30 7.83 -6.09
N TRP A 55 14.52 8.65 -6.82
CA TRP A 55 13.13 8.97 -6.50
C TRP A 55 12.28 7.73 -6.24
N LEU A 56 12.30 6.76 -7.16
CA LEU A 56 11.48 5.55 -7.03
C LEU A 56 11.81 4.77 -5.75
N LYS A 57 13.10 4.65 -5.42
CA LYS A 57 13.56 3.92 -4.24
C LYS A 57 13.21 4.66 -2.96
N GLU A 58 13.37 5.99 -2.94
CA GLU A 58 13.00 6.85 -1.82
C GLU A 58 11.49 6.83 -1.57
N THR A 59 10.67 6.94 -2.63
CA THR A 59 9.21 6.90 -2.56
C THR A 59 8.70 5.55 -2.08
N VAL A 60 9.27 4.44 -2.55
CA VAL A 60 8.92 3.09 -2.06
C VAL A 60 9.28 2.95 -0.58
N ALA A 61 10.48 3.36 -0.18
CA ALA A 61 10.91 3.25 1.22
C ALA A 61 10.03 4.09 2.15
N TRP A 62 9.73 5.33 1.78
CA TRP A 62 8.82 6.21 2.52
C TRP A 62 7.41 5.62 2.59
N GLY A 63 6.85 5.14 1.47
CA GLY A 63 5.50 4.58 1.44
C GLY A 63 5.36 3.33 2.30
N GLN A 64 6.33 2.42 2.25
CA GLN A 64 6.35 1.22 3.11
C GLN A 64 6.52 1.59 4.59
N GLN A 65 7.30 2.62 4.90
CA GLN A 65 7.43 3.12 6.28
C GLN A 65 6.11 3.71 6.79
N MET A 66 5.41 4.49 5.99
CA MET A 66 4.10 5.06 6.34
C MET A 66 3.06 3.97 6.59
N LEU A 67 3.02 2.93 5.73
CA LEU A 67 2.18 1.74 5.95
C LEU A 67 2.51 1.08 7.29
N ALA A 68 3.80 0.85 7.56
CA ALA A 68 4.24 0.18 8.79
C ALA A 68 3.83 0.98 10.04
N GLN A 69 4.07 2.29 10.06
CA GLN A 69 3.69 3.16 11.17
C GLN A 69 2.18 3.16 11.39
N SER A 70 1.41 3.39 10.33
CA SER A 70 -0.05 3.45 10.42
C SER A 70 -0.69 2.17 10.96
N VAL A 71 -0.17 1.04 10.51
CA VAL A 71 -0.78 -0.27 10.73
C VAL A 71 -0.32 -0.93 12.03
N VAL A 72 0.95 -0.75 12.42
CA VAL A 72 1.52 -1.35 13.62
C VAL A 72 1.27 -0.49 14.86
N ASP A 73 1.37 0.84 14.75
CA ASP A 73 1.04 1.73 15.87
C ASP A 73 -0.46 1.74 16.16
N GLY A 74 -1.29 1.31 15.20
CA GLY A 74 -2.71 1.06 15.36
C GLY A 74 -3.08 -0.26 16.05
N GLU A 75 -2.11 -1.05 16.54
CA GLU A 75 -2.28 -2.36 17.20
C GLU A 75 -2.97 -3.45 16.34
N ASN A 76 -3.02 -3.25 15.01
CA ASN A 76 -3.73 -4.16 14.10
C ASN A 76 -2.90 -5.38 13.68
N TYR A 77 -1.59 -5.31 13.86
CA TYR A 77 -0.66 -6.44 13.72
C TYR A 77 0.09 -6.63 15.04
N LEU A 78 0.40 -7.88 15.39
CA LEU A 78 1.17 -8.15 16.60
C LEU A 78 2.64 -7.77 16.44
N THR A 79 3.14 -7.81 15.19
CA THR A 79 4.54 -7.54 14.87
C THR A 79 4.71 -6.87 13.51
N ASN A 80 5.83 -6.17 13.34
CA ASN A 80 6.27 -5.66 12.03
C ASN A 80 6.47 -6.79 11.00
N GLU A 81 6.84 -8.00 11.45
CA GLU A 81 7.10 -9.14 10.58
C GLU A 81 5.81 -9.64 9.92
N GLU A 82 4.72 -9.79 10.69
CA GLU A 82 3.41 -10.19 10.15
C GLU A 82 2.88 -9.16 9.12
N MET A 83 3.05 -7.86 9.40
CA MET A 83 2.65 -6.81 8.47
C MET A 83 3.49 -6.86 7.17
N ALA A 84 4.80 -7.07 7.29
CA ALA A 84 5.69 -7.19 6.15
C ALA A 84 5.39 -8.44 5.30
N GLU A 85 4.99 -9.56 5.92
CA GLU A 85 4.55 -10.77 5.22
C GLU A 85 3.27 -10.51 4.41
N ASP A 86 2.25 -9.88 5.00
CA ASP A 86 1.01 -9.53 4.32
C ASP A 86 1.25 -8.53 3.18
N LEU A 87 2.08 -7.50 3.40
CA LEU A 87 2.43 -6.52 2.37
C LEU A 87 3.22 -7.17 1.23
N SER A 88 4.17 -8.05 1.54
CA SER A 88 4.91 -8.83 0.54
C SER A 88 3.96 -9.72 -0.27
N GLY A 89 3.00 -10.37 0.38
CA GLY A 89 1.93 -11.13 -0.27
C GLY A 89 1.14 -10.28 -1.27
N LEU A 90 0.73 -9.08 -0.86
CA LEU A 90 0.00 -8.14 -1.73
C LEU A 90 0.85 -7.73 -2.94
N ILE A 91 2.13 -7.40 -2.73
CA ILE A 91 3.07 -7.04 -3.80
C ILE A 91 3.28 -8.19 -4.79
N VAL A 92 3.44 -9.41 -4.31
CA VAL A 92 3.64 -10.61 -5.15
C VAL A 92 2.39 -10.90 -5.96
N LEU A 93 1.20 -10.81 -5.37
CA LEU A 93 -0.07 -11.02 -6.06
C LEU A 93 -0.32 -9.93 -7.11
N TYR A 94 -0.03 -8.66 -6.79
CA TYR A 94 -0.08 -7.58 -7.76
C TYR A 94 0.85 -7.84 -8.96
N ASN A 95 2.11 -8.19 -8.70
CA ASN A 95 3.06 -8.53 -9.77
C ASN A 95 2.60 -9.75 -10.59
N THR A 96 1.92 -10.70 -9.96
CA THR A 96 1.38 -11.86 -10.68
C THR A 96 0.24 -11.42 -11.60
N ALA A 97 -0.63 -10.52 -11.13
CA ALA A 97 -1.75 -9.96 -11.89
C ALA A 97 -1.31 -9.13 -13.11
N THR A 98 -0.13 -8.49 -13.06
CA THR A 98 0.42 -7.77 -14.23
C THR A 98 0.95 -8.70 -15.32
N GLN A 99 1.24 -9.97 -14.98
CA GLN A 99 1.84 -10.94 -15.89
C GLN A 99 0.84 -11.96 -16.42
N ARG A 100 -0.17 -12.32 -15.61
CA ARG A 100 -1.23 -13.25 -15.97
C ARG A 100 -2.48 -13.01 -15.15
N GLU A 101 -3.59 -13.61 -15.60
CA GLU A 101 -4.81 -13.69 -14.81
C GLU A 101 -4.57 -14.46 -13.49
N LEU A 102 -5.10 -13.94 -12.39
CA LEU A 102 -5.09 -14.58 -11.08
C LEU A 102 -6.10 -15.74 -11.06
N THR A 103 -5.78 -16.80 -10.33
CA THR A 103 -6.78 -17.82 -10.00
C THR A 103 -7.78 -17.27 -8.98
N ASP A 104 -8.98 -17.84 -8.89
CA ASP A 104 -10.00 -17.44 -7.91
C ASP A 104 -9.46 -17.35 -6.47
N HIS A 105 -8.52 -18.23 -6.11
CA HIS A 105 -7.91 -18.22 -4.79
C HIS A 105 -6.93 -17.05 -4.60
N GLU A 106 -6.12 -16.76 -5.62
CA GLU A 106 -5.17 -15.64 -5.61
C GLU A 106 -5.90 -14.29 -5.62
N ASP A 107 -6.97 -14.17 -6.41
CA ASP A 107 -7.82 -12.98 -6.48
C ASP A 107 -8.52 -12.70 -5.14
N ALA A 108 -9.06 -13.75 -4.51
CA ALA A 108 -9.64 -13.63 -3.18
C ALA A 108 -8.59 -13.22 -2.14
N LEU A 109 -7.37 -13.75 -2.21
CA LEU A 109 -6.29 -13.36 -1.30
C LEU A 109 -5.85 -11.90 -1.54
N PHE A 110 -5.71 -11.50 -2.81
CA PHE A 110 -5.37 -10.14 -3.19
C PHE A 110 -6.39 -9.15 -2.63
N THR A 111 -7.68 -9.39 -2.88
CA THR A 111 -8.78 -8.55 -2.39
C THR A 111 -8.79 -8.48 -0.86
N ASN A 112 -8.62 -9.60 -0.17
CA ASN A 112 -8.60 -9.61 1.29
C ASN A 112 -7.42 -8.82 1.89
N LEU A 113 -6.22 -8.92 1.30
CA LEU A 113 -5.06 -8.16 1.74
C LEU A 113 -5.22 -6.67 1.43
N HIS A 114 -5.66 -6.34 0.22
CA HIS A 114 -5.96 -4.98 -0.20
C HIS A 114 -6.95 -4.30 0.74
N ASP A 115 -8.12 -4.91 0.94
CA ASP A 115 -9.20 -4.34 1.75
C ASP A 115 -8.79 -4.23 3.22
N ARG A 116 -7.97 -5.16 3.71
CA ARG A 116 -7.37 -5.07 5.03
C ARG A 116 -6.51 -3.82 5.14
N PHE A 117 -5.49 -3.67 4.31
CA PHE A 117 -4.61 -2.49 4.36
C PHE A 117 -5.41 -1.20 4.19
N LEU A 118 -6.31 -1.14 3.22
CA LEU A 118 -7.15 0.04 2.99
C LEU A 118 -7.99 0.39 4.22
N THR A 119 -8.65 -0.59 4.83
CA THR A 119 -9.46 -0.33 6.04
C THR A 119 -8.61 0.17 7.20
N LEU A 120 -7.40 -0.36 7.37
CA LEU A 120 -6.47 0.05 8.41
C LEU A 120 -5.96 1.48 8.21
N LEU A 121 -5.67 1.87 6.96
CA LEU A 121 -5.28 3.24 6.64
C LEU A 121 -6.44 4.23 6.86
N LEU A 122 -7.68 3.81 6.59
CA LEU A 122 -8.87 4.65 6.76
C LEU A 122 -9.22 4.94 8.22
N VAL A 123 -8.69 4.17 9.17
CA VAL A 123 -8.94 4.35 10.61
C VAL A 123 -7.80 5.10 11.31
N ASP A 124 -6.77 5.47 10.56
CA ASP A 124 -5.64 6.25 11.04
C ASP A 124 -5.82 7.75 10.74
N ASP A 125 -6.34 8.46 11.74
CA ASP A 125 -6.58 9.90 11.66
C ASP A 125 -5.28 10.71 11.50
N GLU A 126 -4.13 10.23 12.00
CA GLU A 126 -2.85 10.94 11.90
C GLU A 126 -2.27 10.83 10.49
N LEU A 127 -2.36 9.64 9.87
CA LEU A 127 -1.99 9.47 8.47
C LEU A 127 -2.87 10.34 7.55
N ILE A 128 -4.19 10.35 7.78
CA ILE A 128 -5.11 11.20 7.02
C ILE A 128 -4.71 12.66 7.15
N LYS A 129 -4.47 13.12 8.39
CA LYS A 129 -4.07 14.50 8.64
C LYS A 129 -2.75 14.84 7.95
N HIS A 130 -1.77 13.93 7.98
CA HIS A 130 -0.49 14.11 7.29
C HIS A 130 -0.68 14.35 5.79
N PHE A 131 -1.50 13.54 5.11
CA PHE A 131 -1.78 13.76 3.69
C PHE A 131 -2.55 15.06 3.40
N LEU A 132 -3.47 15.46 4.28
CA LEU A 132 -4.19 16.72 4.13
C LEU A 132 -3.33 17.97 4.39
N GLU A 133 -2.27 17.85 5.19
CA GLU A 133 -1.30 18.92 5.44
C GLU A 133 -0.29 19.05 4.30
N ASP A 134 0.09 17.93 3.67
CA ASP A 134 1.00 17.92 2.50
C ASP A 134 0.33 18.39 1.20
N GLU A 135 -1.01 18.42 1.12
CA GLU A 135 -1.76 18.96 -0.02
C GLU A 135 -1.93 20.51 0.00
N GLN A 136 -1.38 21.22 1.00
CA GLN A 136 -1.46 22.69 1.16
C GLN A 136 -0.17 23.43 0.81
#